data_AF-A0A9P8MLM8-F1
#
_entry.id   AF-A0A9P8MLM8-F1
#
_cell.length_a   1.000
_cell.length_b   1.000
_cell.length_c   1.000
_cell.angle_alpha   90.00
_cell.angle_beta   90.00
_cell.angle_gamma   90.00
#
_symmetry.space_group_name_H-M   'P 1'
#
loop_
_entity.id
_entity.type
_entity.pdbx_description
1 polymer ?
#
loop_
_entity_poly.entity_id
_entity_poly.type
_entity_poly.pdbx_seq_one_letter_code
_entity_poly.pdbx_strand_id
1 'polypeptide(L)'
;MAFSSAVTAVHSRQATVQALKDYGTALACMRSGFINDPPQVGKAETLCGVYLLLLSQITECVIDPRVQIKRWHADLRKTSYYGPLNNYSVVDIRSTNLTVANLIDLPMFLQEPEYHLVQLRSSYDLMRVEVKKIIPITKQLHEACATSLDMNYYKGYTICESSICVLHTLMAIIRKTLQVFHPYDSTLKEDEETATNVVLASAARAWNFRPLGTTYMPKTLCLLWATTDDPNMKAKVEDMIDNYREDFRGDSWTKIALFFEQRFERLRKRVQTTMPYHLRQDTTSPGSTNDETESFVEV
;
A
#
# COMPACT_ATOMS: atom_id res chain seq x y z
N MET A 1 1.16 3.48 -21.19
CA MET A 1 -0.15 4.16 -21.20
C MET A 1 -1.35 3.20 -21.21
N ALA A 2 -1.31 2.06 -21.92
CA ALA A 2 -2.41 1.08 -21.95
C ALA A 2 -2.80 0.48 -20.57
N PHE A 3 -1.82 0.05 -19.76
CA PHE A 3 -2.08 -0.52 -18.43
C PHE A 3 -2.73 0.46 -17.44
N SER A 4 -2.32 1.74 -17.46
CA SER A 4 -2.87 2.78 -16.57
C SER A 4 -4.33 3.12 -16.89
N SER A 5 -4.69 3.22 -18.17
CA SER A 5 -6.08 3.44 -18.59
C SER A 5 -6.99 2.23 -18.30
N ALA A 6 -6.46 1.02 -18.40
CA ALA A 6 -7.20 -0.21 -18.14
C ALA A 6 -7.55 -0.42 -16.65
N VAL A 7 -6.59 -0.18 -15.75
CA VAL A 7 -6.80 -0.26 -14.30
C VAL A 7 -7.93 0.70 -13.88
N THR A 8 -7.95 1.89 -14.47
CA THR A 8 -8.98 2.91 -14.24
C THR A 8 -10.39 2.45 -14.67
N ALA A 9 -10.47 1.86 -15.86
CA ALA A 9 -11.71 1.33 -16.44
C ALA A 9 -12.33 0.21 -15.58
N VAL A 10 -11.49 -0.61 -14.93
CA VAL A 10 -11.94 -1.68 -14.04
C VAL A 10 -12.48 -1.12 -12.72
N HIS A 11 -11.86 -0.09 -12.15
CA HIS A 11 -12.29 0.54 -10.88
C HIS A 11 -13.59 1.33 -10.99
N SER A 12 -13.73 2.13 -12.05
CA SER A 12 -14.91 2.97 -12.28
C SER A 12 -16.16 2.18 -12.68
N ARG A 13 -16.04 0.86 -12.91
CA ARG A 13 -17.07 0.00 -13.55
C ARG A 13 -17.57 0.52 -14.90
N GLN A 14 -16.92 1.53 -15.45
CA GLN A 14 -17.16 2.11 -16.77
C GLN A 14 -16.01 1.70 -17.68
N ALA A 15 -15.86 0.39 -17.84
CA ALA A 15 -14.81 -0.12 -18.71
C ALA A 15 -15.16 0.25 -20.16
N THR A 16 -14.47 1.23 -20.72
CA THR A 16 -14.62 1.53 -22.15
C THR A 16 -14.11 0.32 -22.92
N VAL A 17 -14.83 -0.09 -23.96
CA VAL A 17 -14.43 -1.19 -24.83
C VAL A 17 -12.99 -1.00 -25.32
N GLN A 18 -12.58 0.25 -25.54
CA GLN A 18 -11.22 0.61 -25.90
C GLN A 18 -10.19 0.33 -24.81
N ALA A 19 -10.44 0.69 -23.54
CA ALA A 19 -9.50 0.41 -22.45
C ALA A 19 -9.33 -1.09 -22.18
N LEU A 20 -10.42 -1.87 -22.29
CA LEU A 20 -10.35 -3.34 -22.21
C LEU A 20 -9.63 -3.94 -23.41
N LYS A 21 -9.82 -3.37 -24.61
CA LYS A 21 -9.11 -3.78 -25.83
C LYS A 21 -7.62 -3.48 -25.72
N ASP A 22 -7.24 -2.30 -25.26
CA ASP A 22 -5.84 -1.90 -25.06
C ASP A 22 -5.16 -2.77 -23.99
N TYR A 23 -5.88 -3.08 -22.90
CA TYR A 23 -5.42 -4.04 -21.89
C TYR A 23 -5.24 -5.44 -22.47
N GLY A 24 -6.25 -5.93 -23.20
CA GLY A 24 -6.23 -7.23 -23.86
C GLY A 24 -5.12 -7.32 -24.90
N THR A 25 -4.87 -6.26 -25.65
CA THR A 25 -3.77 -6.15 -26.62
C THR A 25 -2.42 -6.11 -25.91
N ALA A 26 -2.27 -5.37 -24.80
CA ALA A 26 -1.04 -5.35 -24.02
C ALA A 26 -0.74 -6.74 -23.40
N LEU A 27 -1.74 -7.39 -22.81
CA LEU A 27 -1.63 -8.75 -22.29
C LEU A 27 -1.39 -9.77 -23.40
N ALA A 28 -2.03 -9.63 -24.55
CA ALA A 28 -1.82 -10.50 -25.70
C ALA A 28 -0.42 -10.32 -26.29
N CYS A 29 0.09 -9.09 -26.33
CA CYS A 29 1.45 -8.76 -26.76
C CYS A 29 2.49 -9.35 -25.80
N MET A 30 2.28 -9.20 -24.49
CA MET A 30 3.10 -9.84 -23.46
C MET A 30 3.04 -11.36 -23.59
N ARG A 31 1.83 -11.94 -23.69
CA ARG A 31 1.64 -13.38 -23.87
C ARG A 31 2.29 -13.88 -25.16
N SER A 32 2.19 -13.16 -26.27
CA SER A 32 2.85 -13.53 -27.53
C SER A 32 4.36 -13.42 -27.42
N GLY A 33 4.88 -12.41 -26.71
CA GLY A 33 6.30 -12.29 -26.42
C GLY A 33 6.81 -13.42 -25.52
N PHE A 34 5.97 -13.92 -24.60
CA PHE A 34 6.29 -15.06 -23.73
C PHE A 34 6.16 -16.41 -24.42
N ILE A 35 5.21 -16.58 -25.35
CA ILE A 35 4.91 -17.88 -25.98
C ILE A 35 5.72 -18.09 -27.26
N ASN A 36 5.93 -17.05 -28.07
CA ASN A 36 6.45 -17.20 -29.43
C ASN A 36 7.99 -17.11 -29.53
N ASP A 37 8.69 -16.78 -28.45
CA ASP A 37 10.15 -16.65 -28.44
C ASP A 37 10.72 -17.20 -27.10
N PRO A 38 10.86 -18.53 -26.96
CA PRO A 38 11.34 -19.20 -25.74
C PRO A 38 12.60 -18.60 -25.08
N PRO A 39 13.63 -18.12 -25.82
CA PRO A 39 14.77 -17.46 -25.19
C PRO A 39 14.47 -16.07 -24.58
N GLN A 40 13.33 -15.43 -24.89
CA GLN A 40 12.88 -14.19 -24.21
C GLN A 40 12.26 -14.44 -22.84
N VAL A 41 11.77 -15.64 -22.57
CA VAL A 41 11.09 -16.01 -21.31
C VAL A 41 12.04 -15.91 -20.11
N GLY A 42 13.33 -16.21 -20.33
CA GLY A 42 14.38 -16.13 -19.31
C GLY A 42 15.05 -14.76 -19.19
N LYS A 43 14.65 -13.75 -19.99
CA LYS A 43 15.27 -12.43 -19.94
C LYS A 43 14.81 -11.64 -18.72
N ALA A 44 15.72 -10.82 -18.18
CA ALA A 44 15.46 -10.02 -16.98
C ALA A 44 14.26 -9.06 -17.16
N GLU A 45 14.03 -8.56 -18.37
CA GLU A 45 12.93 -7.65 -18.71
C GLU A 45 11.56 -8.35 -18.63
N THR A 46 11.47 -9.58 -19.17
CA THR A 46 10.26 -10.42 -19.10
C THR A 46 9.89 -10.70 -17.65
N LEU A 47 10.89 -11.13 -16.88
CA LEU A 47 10.71 -11.47 -15.47
C LEU A 47 10.36 -10.24 -14.62
N CYS A 48 10.97 -9.08 -14.90
CA CYS A 48 10.59 -7.79 -14.34
C CYS A 48 9.13 -7.46 -14.62
N GLY A 49 8.68 -7.60 -15.86
CA GLY A 49 7.31 -7.33 -16.26
C GLY A 49 6.29 -8.21 -15.52
N VAL A 50 6.55 -9.52 -15.44
CA VAL A 50 5.71 -10.44 -14.66
C VAL A 50 5.69 -10.06 -13.19
N TYR A 51 6.83 -9.75 -12.59
CA TYR A 51 6.95 -9.37 -11.19
C TYR A 51 6.17 -8.07 -10.87
N LEU A 52 6.29 -7.05 -11.71
CA LEU A 52 5.56 -5.78 -11.55
C LEU A 52 4.04 -5.97 -11.69
N LEU A 53 3.59 -6.84 -12.60
CA LEU A 53 2.17 -7.19 -12.72
C LEU A 53 1.65 -7.91 -11.47
N LEU A 54 2.43 -8.84 -10.91
CA LEU A 54 2.07 -9.52 -9.66
C LEU A 54 1.91 -8.54 -8.51
N LEU A 55 2.90 -7.66 -8.29
CA LEU A 55 2.83 -6.65 -7.25
C LEU A 55 1.65 -5.69 -7.45
N SER A 56 1.41 -5.25 -8.68
CA SER A 56 0.27 -4.37 -9.00
C SER A 56 -1.07 -5.07 -8.71
N GLN A 57 -1.19 -6.36 -9.03
CA GLN A 57 -2.40 -7.13 -8.77
C GLN A 57 -2.62 -7.35 -7.26
N ILE A 58 -1.56 -7.68 -6.51
CA ILE A 58 -1.64 -7.90 -5.06
C ILE A 58 -2.00 -6.61 -4.33
N THR A 59 -1.32 -5.51 -4.64
CA THR A 59 -1.61 -4.20 -4.05
C THR A 59 -3.04 -3.77 -4.37
N GLU A 60 -3.54 -4.02 -5.57
CA GLU A 60 -4.92 -3.72 -5.91
C GLU A 60 -5.94 -4.57 -5.13
N CYS A 61 -5.65 -5.85 -4.88
CA CYS A 61 -6.49 -6.69 -4.02
C CYS A 61 -6.50 -6.22 -2.56
N VAL A 62 -5.38 -5.69 -2.06
CA VAL A 62 -5.34 -5.07 -0.73
C VAL A 62 -6.21 -3.82 -0.70
N ILE A 63 -6.15 -2.97 -1.73
CA ILE A 63 -6.86 -1.68 -1.82
C ILE A 63 -8.36 -1.87 -2.08
N ASP A 64 -8.74 -2.83 -2.94
CA ASP A 64 -10.12 -3.15 -3.25
C ASP A 64 -10.41 -4.64 -2.99
N PRO A 65 -11.10 -4.99 -1.89
CA PRO A 65 -11.39 -6.38 -1.55
C PRO A 65 -12.38 -7.06 -2.52
N ARG A 66 -12.97 -6.31 -3.47
CA ARG A 66 -13.79 -6.87 -4.56
C ARG A 66 -12.92 -7.55 -5.62
N VAL A 67 -11.66 -7.15 -5.72
CA VAL A 67 -10.69 -7.75 -6.62
C VAL A 67 -10.08 -8.96 -5.90
N GLN A 68 -10.32 -10.16 -6.43
CA GLN A 68 -9.81 -11.40 -5.82
C GLN A 68 -8.73 -12.04 -6.69
N ILE A 69 -7.61 -12.41 -6.06
CA ILE A 69 -6.62 -13.31 -6.64
C ILE A 69 -7.10 -14.74 -6.36
N LYS A 70 -7.33 -15.55 -7.41
CA LYS A 70 -7.69 -16.97 -7.25
C LYS A 70 -6.55 -17.77 -6.59
N ARG A 71 -6.80 -19.03 -6.21
CA ARG A 71 -5.94 -19.94 -5.40
C ARG A 71 -4.57 -20.38 -6.01
N TRP A 72 -3.74 -19.51 -6.55
CA TRP A 72 -2.36 -19.81 -7.00
C TRP A 72 -1.28 -19.48 -5.93
N HIS A 73 -1.73 -19.20 -4.69
CA HIS A 73 -0.90 -18.79 -3.55
C HIS A 73 0.16 -19.82 -3.13
N ALA A 74 -0.09 -21.12 -3.35
CA ALA A 74 0.82 -22.17 -2.87
C ALA A 74 2.15 -22.23 -3.65
N ASP A 75 2.12 -21.91 -4.96
CA ASP A 75 3.30 -22.03 -5.81
C ASP A 75 4.10 -20.72 -5.87
N LEU A 76 3.46 -19.57 -5.69
CA LEU A 76 4.14 -18.27 -5.61
C LEU A 76 5.00 -18.11 -4.35
N ARG A 77 4.63 -18.73 -3.21
CA ARG A 77 5.48 -18.73 -2.01
C ARG A 77 6.77 -19.54 -2.18
N LYS A 78 6.79 -20.47 -3.13
CA LYS A 78 7.98 -21.29 -3.45
C LYS A 78 8.91 -20.59 -4.44
N THR A 79 8.45 -19.52 -5.09
CA THR A 79 9.33 -18.76 -5.96
C THR A 79 10.18 -17.87 -5.06
N SER A 80 11.47 -18.20 -4.92
CA SER A 80 12.50 -17.31 -4.36
C SER A 80 12.75 -16.10 -5.28
N TYR A 81 11.71 -15.63 -5.98
CA TYR A 81 11.77 -14.62 -7.00
C TYR A 81 11.78 -13.25 -6.32
N TYR A 82 12.94 -12.93 -5.75
CA TYR A 82 13.35 -11.54 -5.60
C TYR A 82 13.29 -10.95 -7.01
N GLY A 83 12.57 -9.86 -7.18
CA GLY A 83 12.43 -9.19 -8.48
C GLY A 83 13.78 -8.94 -9.18
N PRO A 84 13.77 -8.40 -10.40
CA PRO A 84 14.99 -8.21 -11.20
C PRO A 84 16.12 -7.56 -10.38
N LEU A 85 17.34 -8.07 -10.55
CA LEU A 85 18.55 -7.55 -9.89
C LEU A 85 18.70 -6.05 -10.18
N ASN A 86 18.55 -5.23 -9.14
CA ASN A 86 18.70 -3.79 -9.25
C ASN A 86 20.19 -3.44 -9.26
N ASN A 87 20.82 -3.44 -10.45
CA ASN A 87 22.22 -3.02 -10.62
C ASN A 87 22.41 -1.49 -10.60
N TYR A 88 21.37 -0.71 -10.23
CA TYR A 88 21.50 0.74 -10.06
C TYR A 88 22.17 1.03 -8.71
N SER A 89 23.47 1.31 -8.78
CA SER A 89 24.43 1.40 -7.68
C SER A 89 24.18 2.47 -6.61
N VAL A 90 23.15 3.31 -6.75
CA VAL A 90 22.92 4.45 -5.83
C VAL A 90 22.03 4.06 -4.63
N VAL A 91 21.15 3.05 -4.76
CA VAL A 91 20.26 2.64 -3.68
C VAL A 91 20.11 1.12 -3.66
N ASP A 92 20.42 0.50 -2.54
CA ASP A 92 20.10 -0.90 -2.32
C ASP A 92 18.64 -1.09 -1.88
N ILE A 93 17.74 -0.99 -2.86
CA ILE A 93 16.30 -1.20 -2.70
C ILE A 93 15.98 -2.68 -2.44
N ARG A 94 16.98 -3.59 -2.45
CA ARG A 94 16.80 -5.02 -2.07
C ARG A 94 16.26 -5.20 -0.65
N SER A 95 16.31 -4.14 0.17
CA SER A 95 15.81 -4.12 1.55
C SER A 95 14.32 -3.77 1.69
N THR A 96 13.60 -3.46 0.60
CA THR A 96 12.17 -3.18 0.70
C THR A 96 11.37 -4.46 0.90
N ASN A 97 10.49 -4.51 1.90
CA ASN A 97 9.57 -5.62 2.13
C ASN A 97 8.38 -5.61 1.17
N LEU A 98 8.33 -4.70 0.19
CA LEU A 98 7.41 -4.73 -0.94
C LEU A 98 7.74 -5.87 -1.93
N THR A 99 7.75 -7.10 -1.43
CA THR A 99 7.99 -8.32 -2.21
C THR A 99 6.69 -9.10 -2.39
N VAL A 100 6.61 -9.90 -3.45
CA VAL A 100 5.46 -10.81 -3.62
C VAL A 100 5.30 -11.71 -2.39
N ALA A 101 6.39 -12.25 -1.85
CA ALA A 101 6.35 -13.13 -0.68
C ALA A 101 5.72 -12.46 0.57
N ASN A 102 6.01 -11.18 0.80
CA ASN A 102 5.50 -10.46 1.96
C ASN A 102 4.07 -9.94 1.77
N LEU A 103 3.66 -9.70 0.53
CA LEU A 103 2.36 -9.07 0.23
C LEU A 103 1.27 -10.08 -0.15
N ILE A 104 1.63 -11.29 -0.61
CA ILE A 104 0.67 -12.24 -1.21
C ILE A 104 -0.45 -12.69 -0.27
N ASP A 105 -0.18 -12.77 1.03
CA ASP A 105 -1.14 -13.21 2.04
C ASP A 105 -1.96 -12.04 2.64
N LEU A 106 -1.51 -10.78 2.45
CA LEU A 106 -2.21 -9.61 2.98
C LEU A 106 -3.67 -9.48 2.53
N PRO A 107 -4.04 -9.72 1.24
CA PRO A 107 -5.44 -9.67 0.84
C PRO A 107 -6.33 -10.62 1.65
N MET A 108 -5.83 -11.83 1.93
CA MET A 108 -6.57 -12.83 2.71
C MET A 108 -6.70 -12.39 4.17
N PHE A 109 -5.60 -11.93 4.77
CA PHE A 109 -5.63 -11.38 6.13
C PHE A 109 -6.61 -10.21 6.28
N LEU A 110 -6.72 -9.34 5.26
CA LEU A 110 -7.64 -8.19 5.28
C LEU A 110 -9.10 -8.55 4.94
N GLN A 111 -9.34 -9.72 4.35
CA GLN A 111 -10.69 -10.22 4.09
C GLN A 111 -11.32 -10.79 5.38
N GLU A 112 -10.51 -11.50 6.16
CA GLU A 112 -10.88 -12.18 7.41
C GLU A 112 -10.01 -11.71 8.61
N PRO A 113 -9.89 -10.38 8.86
CA PRO A 113 -9.00 -9.80 9.86
C PRO A 113 -9.21 -10.33 11.27
N GLU A 114 -10.43 -10.75 11.62
CA GLU A 114 -10.75 -11.40 12.88
C GLU A 114 -9.86 -12.61 13.23
N TYR A 115 -9.33 -13.33 12.23
CA TYR A 115 -8.43 -14.47 12.43
C TYR A 115 -6.94 -14.12 12.24
N HIS A 116 -6.64 -12.88 11.85
CA HIS A 116 -5.32 -12.49 11.34
C HIS A 116 -4.74 -11.21 11.95
N LEU A 117 -5.26 -10.75 13.11
CA LEU A 117 -4.83 -9.51 13.75
C LEU A 117 -3.32 -9.47 14.05
N VAL A 118 -2.74 -10.58 14.50
CA VAL A 118 -1.30 -10.67 14.83
C VAL A 118 -0.44 -10.53 13.56
N GLN A 119 -0.86 -11.19 12.47
CA GLN A 119 -0.19 -11.12 11.18
C GLN A 119 -0.29 -9.70 10.60
N LEU A 120 -1.47 -9.08 10.66
CA LEU A 120 -1.69 -7.70 10.25
C LEU A 120 -0.80 -6.73 11.04
N ARG A 121 -0.72 -6.88 12.36
CA ARG A 121 0.16 -6.06 13.21
C ARG A 121 1.62 -6.23 12.83
N SER A 122 2.07 -7.47 12.66
CA SER A 122 3.45 -7.79 12.24
C SER A 122 3.80 -7.15 10.89
N SER A 123 2.89 -7.25 9.90
CA SER A 123 3.08 -6.63 8.59
C SER A 123 3.12 -5.11 8.67
N TYR A 124 2.27 -4.49 9.48
CA TYR A 124 2.27 -3.05 9.71
C TYR A 124 3.58 -2.56 10.32
N ASP A 125 4.05 -3.22 11.40
CA ASP A 125 5.28 -2.84 12.09
C ASP A 125 6.51 -2.99 11.19
N LEU A 126 6.55 -4.05 10.37
CA LEU A 126 7.60 -4.27 9.37
C LEU A 126 7.65 -3.13 8.34
N MET A 127 6.50 -2.79 7.75
CA MET A 127 6.40 -1.68 6.78
C MET A 127 6.79 -0.34 7.41
N ARG A 128 6.44 -0.12 8.68
CA ARG A 128 6.81 1.11 9.41
C ARG A 128 8.33 1.24 9.56
N VAL A 129 9.01 0.16 9.94
CA VAL A 129 10.48 0.14 10.06
C VAL A 129 11.14 0.42 8.71
N GLU A 130 10.58 -0.13 7.64
CA GLU A 130 11.07 0.08 6.28
C GLU A 130 10.92 1.53 5.81
N VAL A 131 9.73 2.11 5.94
CA VAL A 131 9.48 3.52 5.57
C VAL A 131 10.46 4.45 6.28
N LYS A 132 10.73 4.23 7.57
CA LYS A 132 11.70 5.02 8.34
C LYS A 132 13.11 5.01 7.74
N LYS A 133 13.50 3.92 7.06
CA LYS A 133 14.80 3.81 6.36
C LYS A 133 14.78 4.50 4.99
N ILE A 134 13.68 4.40 4.25
CA ILE A 134 13.58 4.90 2.87
C ILE A 134 13.43 6.43 2.82
N ILE A 135 12.71 7.03 3.77
CA ILE A 135 12.49 8.49 3.80
C ILE A 135 13.79 9.32 3.71
N PRO A 136 14.81 9.12 4.55
CA PRO A 136 16.03 9.93 4.48
C PRO A 136 16.79 9.74 3.16
N ILE A 137 16.84 8.51 2.65
CA ILE A 137 17.45 8.20 1.33
C ILE A 137 16.73 8.99 0.23
N THR A 138 15.40 9.01 0.28
CA THR A 138 14.58 9.70 -0.71
C THR A 138 14.82 11.21 -0.72
N LYS A 139 14.97 11.82 0.46
CA LYS A 139 15.30 13.24 0.58
C LYS A 139 16.68 13.55 -0.01
N GLN A 140 17.69 12.75 0.30
CA GLN A 140 19.04 12.91 -0.26
C GLN A 140 19.04 12.78 -1.80
N LEU A 141 18.28 11.82 -2.33
CA LEU A 141 18.13 11.66 -3.79
C LEU A 141 17.41 12.84 -4.42
N HIS A 142 16.39 13.38 -3.77
CA HIS A 142 15.68 14.58 -4.24
C HIS A 142 16.62 15.79 -4.33
N GLU A 143 17.43 16.00 -3.30
CA GLU A 143 18.47 17.04 -3.28
C GLU A 143 19.50 16.83 -4.40
N ALA A 144 19.96 15.59 -4.59
CA ALA A 144 20.88 15.25 -5.68
C ALA A 144 20.28 15.49 -7.07
N CYS A 145 18.98 15.24 -7.26
CA CYS A 145 18.26 15.55 -8.50
C CYS A 145 18.16 17.05 -8.78
N ALA A 146 18.28 17.91 -7.76
CA ALA A 146 18.31 19.36 -7.95
C ALA A 146 19.68 19.87 -8.41
N THR A 147 20.75 19.15 -8.09
CA THR A 147 22.15 19.57 -8.35
C THR A 147 22.85 18.78 -9.46
N SER A 148 22.27 17.66 -9.92
CA SER A 148 22.87 16.74 -10.88
C SER A 148 21.89 16.32 -11.97
N LEU A 149 22.40 16.10 -13.17
CA LEU A 149 21.66 15.53 -14.32
C LEU A 149 21.87 14.01 -14.45
N ASP A 150 22.50 13.35 -13.47
CA ASP A 150 22.68 11.90 -13.49
C ASP A 150 21.33 11.18 -13.34
N MET A 151 20.92 10.51 -14.41
CA MET A 151 19.69 9.75 -14.53
C MET A 151 19.53 8.67 -13.44
N ASN A 152 20.61 8.18 -12.85
CA ASN A 152 20.54 7.21 -11.76
C ASN A 152 19.91 7.81 -10.49
N TYR A 153 20.14 9.10 -10.20
CA TYR A 153 19.47 9.78 -9.08
C TYR A 153 17.96 9.90 -9.31
N TYR A 154 17.55 10.29 -10.52
CA TYR A 154 16.14 10.41 -10.88
C TYR A 154 15.41 9.05 -10.80
N LYS A 155 16.05 7.98 -11.30
CA LYS A 155 15.52 6.62 -11.20
C LYS A 155 15.38 6.17 -9.74
N GLY A 156 16.45 6.34 -8.94
CA GLY A 156 16.45 5.98 -7.53
C GLY A 156 15.37 6.75 -6.75
N TYR A 157 15.29 8.07 -6.96
CA TYR A 157 14.29 8.95 -6.34
C TYR A 157 12.87 8.48 -6.66
N THR A 158 12.58 8.27 -7.95
CA THR A 158 11.25 7.84 -8.41
C THR A 158 10.84 6.52 -7.76
N ILE A 159 11.75 5.55 -7.67
CA ILE A 159 11.45 4.26 -7.04
C ILE A 159 11.20 4.45 -5.54
N CYS A 160 12.05 5.20 -4.84
CA CYS A 160 11.91 5.40 -3.40
C CYS A 160 10.61 6.14 -3.04
N GLU A 161 10.26 7.22 -3.76
CA GLU A 161 8.98 7.91 -3.52
C GLU A 161 7.77 7.03 -3.84
N SER A 162 7.83 6.25 -4.93
CA SER A 162 6.77 5.29 -5.24
C SER A 162 6.58 4.30 -4.10
N SER A 163 7.68 3.76 -3.56
CA SER A 163 7.66 2.81 -2.45
C SER A 163 7.09 3.42 -1.18
N ILE A 164 7.44 4.68 -0.85
CA ILE A 164 6.85 5.41 0.28
C ILE A 164 5.33 5.49 0.13
N CYS A 165 4.82 5.84 -1.05
CA CYS A 165 3.39 5.94 -1.31
C CYS A 165 2.66 4.59 -1.16
N VAL A 166 3.21 3.54 -1.76
CA VAL A 166 2.64 2.17 -1.68
C VAL A 166 2.63 1.69 -0.23
N LEU A 167 3.75 1.82 0.49
CA LEU A 167 3.85 1.41 1.89
C LEU A 167 2.83 2.15 2.76
N HIS A 168 2.72 3.47 2.63
CA HIS A 168 1.74 4.23 3.41
C HIS A 168 0.28 3.89 3.06
N THR A 169 0.00 3.53 1.80
CA THR A 169 -1.32 3.02 1.41
C THR A 169 -1.65 1.73 2.14
N LEU A 170 -0.74 0.75 2.09
CA LEU A 170 -0.92 -0.55 2.73
C LEU A 170 -1.02 -0.40 4.25
N MET A 171 -0.13 0.40 4.84
CA MET A 171 -0.10 0.71 6.27
C MET A 171 -1.40 1.39 6.73
N ALA A 172 -1.96 2.34 5.96
CA ALA A 172 -3.20 3.00 6.34
C ALA A 172 -4.40 2.03 6.33
N ILE A 173 -4.46 1.11 5.35
CA ILE A 173 -5.49 0.06 5.31
C ILE A 173 -5.36 -0.87 6.52
N ILE A 174 -4.15 -1.34 6.81
CA ILE A 174 -3.90 -2.24 7.93
C ILE A 174 -4.20 -1.52 9.26
N ARG A 175 -3.69 -0.30 9.45
CA ARG A 175 -3.92 0.53 10.64
C ARG A 175 -5.40 0.72 10.90
N LYS A 176 -6.17 1.21 9.93
CA LYS A 176 -7.61 1.45 10.13
C LYS A 176 -8.36 0.14 10.37
N THR A 177 -7.92 -0.97 9.76
CA THR A 177 -8.44 -2.32 10.08
C THR A 177 -8.18 -2.67 11.53
N LEU A 178 -6.95 -2.53 12.03
CA LEU A 178 -6.59 -2.79 13.43
C LEU A 178 -7.34 -1.87 14.40
N GLN A 179 -7.50 -0.58 14.08
CA GLN A 179 -8.27 0.39 14.88
C GLN A 179 -9.76 0.01 15.01
N VAL A 180 -10.34 -0.72 14.05
CA VAL A 180 -11.72 -1.23 14.19
C VAL A 180 -11.82 -2.28 15.31
N PHE A 181 -10.78 -3.10 15.49
CA PHE A 181 -10.73 -4.12 16.55
C PHE A 181 -10.18 -3.57 17.88
N HIS A 182 -9.26 -2.61 17.83
CA HIS A 182 -8.59 -1.99 18.98
C HIS A 182 -8.73 -0.46 18.94
N PRO A 183 -9.93 0.09 19.20
CA PRO A 183 -10.20 1.52 19.05
C PRO A 183 -9.44 2.42 20.03
N TYR A 184 -8.91 1.86 21.12
CA TYR A 184 -8.18 2.58 22.16
C TYR A 184 -6.65 2.45 22.05
N ASP A 185 -6.13 1.85 20.98
CA ASP A 185 -4.69 1.80 20.75
C ASP A 185 -4.17 3.20 20.34
N SER A 186 -3.62 3.93 21.31
CA SER A 186 -3.08 5.28 21.11
C SER A 186 -1.91 5.29 20.12
N THR A 187 -1.14 4.20 20.04
CA THR A 187 0.02 4.12 19.13
C THR A 187 -0.40 4.18 17.66
N LEU A 188 -1.53 3.55 17.32
CA LEU A 188 -2.09 3.62 15.97
C LEU A 188 -2.60 5.02 15.66
N LYS A 189 -3.12 5.76 16.64
CA LYS A 189 -3.61 7.13 16.45
C LYS A 189 -2.47 8.12 16.24
N GLU A 190 -1.40 8.03 17.02
CA GLU A 190 -0.21 8.88 16.85
C GLU A 190 0.49 8.63 15.50
N ASP A 191 0.53 7.36 15.07
CA ASP A 191 1.08 6.98 13.78
C ASP A 191 0.26 7.55 12.59
N GLU A 192 -1.04 7.80 12.76
CA GLU A 192 -1.92 8.34 11.71
C GLU A 192 -1.51 9.75 11.28
N GLU A 193 -1.32 10.65 12.25
CA GLU A 193 -0.91 12.04 11.99
C GLU A 193 0.48 12.07 11.34
N THR A 194 1.42 11.31 11.90
CA THR A 194 2.79 11.21 11.40
C THR A 194 2.80 10.69 9.95
N ALA A 195 2.05 9.61 9.66
CA ALA A 195 1.97 9.05 8.33
C ALA A 195 1.36 10.02 7.32
N THR A 196 0.32 10.76 7.72
CA THR A 196 -0.35 11.72 6.82
C THR A 196 0.58 12.87 6.44
N ASN A 197 1.30 13.43 7.41
CA ASN A 197 2.32 14.46 7.14
C ASN A 197 3.44 13.96 6.21
N VAL A 198 3.89 12.72 6.37
CA VAL A 198 4.89 12.12 5.47
C VAL A 198 4.38 12.03 4.03
N VAL A 199 3.13 11.58 3.83
CA VAL A 199 2.54 11.48 2.50
C VAL A 199 2.32 12.85 1.87
N LEU A 200 1.85 13.85 2.63
CA LEU A 200 1.71 15.22 2.13
C LEU A 200 3.07 15.79 1.68
N ALA A 201 4.13 15.55 2.44
CA ALA A 201 5.48 15.95 2.06
C ALA A 201 5.99 15.18 0.82
N SER A 202 5.67 13.89 0.70
CA SER A 202 5.98 13.06 -0.48
C SER A 202 5.25 13.58 -1.73
N ALA A 203 3.96 13.91 -1.61
CA ALA A 203 3.16 14.52 -2.66
C ALA A 203 3.77 15.85 -3.15
N ALA A 204 4.14 16.74 -2.23
CA ALA A 204 4.78 18.00 -2.58
C ALA A 204 6.11 17.80 -3.33
N ARG A 205 6.96 16.85 -2.90
CA ARG A 205 8.24 16.58 -3.58
C ARG A 205 8.05 15.94 -4.96
N ALA A 206 7.14 14.98 -5.05
CA ALA A 206 6.89 14.22 -6.28
C ALA A 206 6.14 15.02 -7.35
N TRP A 207 5.59 16.20 -7.01
CA TRP A 207 4.87 17.08 -7.92
C TRP A 207 5.60 17.31 -9.25
N ASN A 208 6.87 17.71 -9.19
CA ASN A 208 7.67 18.04 -10.37
C ASN A 208 8.10 16.80 -11.19
N PHE A 209 7.81 15.59 -10.71
CA PHE A 209 8.23 14.33 -11.33
C PHE A 209 7.07 13.58 -11.99
N ARG A 210 5.87 14.17 -11.98
CA ARG A 210 4.68 13.60 -12.63
C ARG A 210 4.95 13.25 -14.12
N PRO A 211 4.40 12.12 -14.61
CA PRO A 211 3.56 11.16 -13.89
C PRO A 211 4.35 10.08 -13.14
N LEU A 212 5.68 10.11 -13.19
CA LEU A 212 6.52 9.09 -12.58
C LEU A 212 6.54 9.27 -11.06
N GLY A 213 6.38 8.19 -10.30
CA GLY A 213 6.38 8.25 -8.84
C GLY A 213 5.03 8.59 -8.20
N THR A 214 4.07 9.13 -8.97
CA THR A 214 2.78 9.59 -8.43
C THR A 214 1.61 8.66 -8.71
N THR A 215 1.82 7.52 -9.39
CA THR A 215 0.74 6.59 -9.80
C THR A 215 -0.19 6.17 -8.67
N TYR A 216 0.33 5.93 -7.47
CA TYR A 216 -0.46 5.56 -6.29
C TYR A 216 -0.93 6.76 -5.46
N MET A 217 -0.40 7.96 -5.72
CA MET A 217 -0.64 9.16 -4.91
C MET A 217 -2.12 9.52 -4.80
N PRO A 218 -2.91 9.62 -5.90
CA PRO A 218 -4.33 9.97 -5.81
C PRO A 218 -5.12 9.02 -4.90
N LYS A 219 -4.89 7.70 -5.04
CA LYS A 219 -5.53 6.69 -4.18
C LYS A 219 -5.08 6.80 -2.71
N THR A 220 -3.79 7.04 -2.50
CA THR A 220 -3.20 7.22 -1.16
C THR A 220 -3.85 8.40 -0.45
N LEU A 221 -3.97 9.55 -1.13
CA LEU A 221 -4.57 10.76 -0.57
C LEU A 221 -6.05 10.55 -0.24
N CYS A 222 -6.84 9.94 -1.13
CA CYS A 222 -8.25 9.62 -0.83
C CYS A 222 -8.40 8.68 0.36
N LEU A 223 -7.52 7.68 0.48
CA LEU A 223 -7.50 6.77 1.63
C LEU A 223 -7.16 7.51 2.92
N LEU A 224 -6.15 8.37 2.91
CA LEU A 224 -5.79 9.18 4.08
C LEU A 224 -6.93 10.11 4.48
N TRP A 225 -7.58 10.78 3.54
CA TRP A 225 -8.76 11.61 3.82
C TRP A 225 -9.88 10.78 4.48
N ALA A 226 -10.13 9.56 3.98
CA ALA A 226 -11.17 8.67 4.50
C ALA A 226 -10.83 8.00 5.85
N THR A 227 -9.54 7.94 6.21
CA THR A 227 -9.08 7.24 7.42
C THR A 227 -8.63 8.19 8.52
N THR A 228 -8.45 9.47 8.20
CA THR A 228 -8.06 10.51 9.16
C THR A 228 -9.28 11.01 9.92
N ASP A 229 -9.18 11.13 11.25
CA ASP A 229 -10.30 11.67 12.04
C ASP A 229 -10.15 13.17 12.37
N ASP A 230 -8.93 13.73 12.29
CA ASP A 230 -8.66 15.17 12.53
C ASP A 230 -9.16 16.06 11.36
N PRO A 231 -10.10 17.01 11.61
CA PRO A 231 -10.60 17.94 10.61
C PRO A 231 -9.52 18.80 9.95
N ASN A 232 -8.51 19.24 10.71
CA ASN A 232 -7.44 20.09 10.17
C ASN A 232 -6.58 19.30 9.18
N MET A 233 -6.25 18.06 9.53
CA MET A 233 -5.52 17.17 8.65
C MET A 233 -6.36 16.78 7.42
N LYS A 234 -7.66 16.51 7.56
CA LYS A 234 -8.55 16.28 6.40
C LYS A 234 -8.51 17.43 5.41
N ALA A 235 -8.59 18.67 5.90
CA ALA A 235 -8.52 19.86 5.04
C ALA A 235 -7.20 19.97 4.28
N LYS A 236 -6.05 19.66 4.92
CA LYS A 236 -4.74 19.63 4.26
C LYS A 236 -4.66 18.55 3.17
N VAL A 237 -5.24 17.37 3.44
CA VAL A 237 -5.28 16.28 2.45
C VAL A 237 -6.19 16.65 1.28
N GLU A 238 -7.32 17.31 1.54
CA GLU A 238 -8.24 17.78 0.50
C GLU A 238 -7.60 18.83 -0.41
N ASP A 239 -6.89 19.81 0.14
CA ASP A 239 -6.09 20.77 -0.63
C ASP A 239 -5.05 20.08 -1.53
N MET A 240 -4.36 19.07 -0.99
CA MET A 240 -3.42 18.27 -1.78
C MET A 240 -4.13 17.43 -2.86
N ILE A 241 -5.31 16.87 -2.57
CA ILE A 241 -6.12 16.14 -3.57
C ILE A 241 -6.48 17.06 -4.73
N ASP A 242 -6.81 18.32 -4.46
CA ASP A 242 -7.15 19.30 -5.49
C ASP A 242 -5.95 19.59 -6.41
N ASN A 243 -4.74 19.64 -5.87
CA ASN A 243 -3.51 19.72 -6.66
C ASN A 243 -3.33 18.48 -7.57
N TYR A 244 -3.80 17.30 -7.13
CA TYR A 244 -3.76 16.05 -7.91
C TYR A 244 -5.02 15.81 -8.78
N ARG A 245 -5.94 16.77 -8.88
CA ARG A 245 -7.25 16.60 -9.54
C ARG A 245 -7.18 16.02 -10.95
N GLU A 246 -6.22 16.46 -11.76
CA GLU A 246 -6.06 16.00 -13.15
C GLU A 246 -5.49 14.57 -13.25
N ASP A 247 -4.84 14.08 -12.19
CA ASP A 247 -4.28 12.72 -12.13
C ASP A 247 -5.36 11.67 -11.79
N PHE A 248 -6.53 12.10 -11.31
CA PHE A 248 -7.68 11.22 -11.10
C PHE A 248 -8.28 10.82 -12.45
N ARG A 249 -8.01 9.59 -12.87
CA ARG A 249 -8.57 9.07 -14.11
C ARG A 249 -10.00 8.59 -13.85
N GLY A 250 -11.01 9.26 -14.42
CA GLY A 250 -12.39 8.76 -14.56
C GLY A 250 -13.33 8.88 -13.34
N ASP A 251 -12.87 8.67 -12.11
CA ASP A 251 -13.69 8.84 -10.90
C ASP A 251 -13.38 10.15 -10.18
N SER A 252 -14.42 10.80 -9.63
CA SER A 252 -14.20 11.91 -8.70
C SER A 252 -13.51 11.39 -7.44
N TRP A 253 -12.55 12.14 -6.91
CA TRP A 253 -11.83 11.78 -5.69
C TRP A 253 -12.80 11.44 -4.54
N THR A 254 -13.93 12.15 -4.47
CA THR A 254 -15.02 11.92 -3.51
C THR A 254 -15.62 10.52 -3.57
N LYS A 255 -15.76 9.92 -4.77
CA LYS A 255 -16.24 8.54 -4.91
C LYS A 255 -15.25 7.54 -4.34
N ILE A 256 -13.95 7.77 -4.56
CA ILE A 256 -12.87 6.92 -4.05
C ILE A 256 -12.78 7.04 -2.52
N ALA A 257 -12.85 8.25 -1.99
CA ALA A 257 -12.87 8.49 -0.54
C ALA A 257 -14.08 7.82 0.13
N LEU A 258 -15.28 8.01 -0.43
CA LEU A 258 -16.50 7.39 0.07
C LEU A 258 -16.43 5.85 0.03
N PHE A 259 -15.82 5.29 -1.02
CA PHE A 259 -15.57 3.85 -1.11
C PHE A 259 -14.75 3.33 0.09
N PHE A 260 -13.69 4.05 0.48
CA PHE A 260 -12.88 3.67 1.65
C PHE A 260 -13.64 3.82 2.96
N GLU A 261 -14.38 4.92 3.16
CA GLU A 261 -15.22 5.08 4.36
C GLU A 261 -16.23 3.93 4.49
N GLN A 262 -16.94 3.61 3.41
CA GLN A 262 -17.90 2.50 3.36
C GLN A 262 -17.24 1.13 3.59
N ARG A 263 -15.97 0.96 3.17
CA ARG A 263 -15.22 -0.28 3.43
C ARG A 263 -15.03 -0.48 4.94
N PHE A 264 -14.49 0.52 5.65
CA PHE A 264 -14.23 0.39 7.08
C PHE A 264 -15.50 0.40 7.92
N GLU A 265 -16.54 1.12 7.50
CA GLU A 265 -17.83 1.10 8.17
C GLU A 265 -18.52 -0.27 8.07
N ARG A 266 -18.43 -0.94 6.92
CA ARG A 266 -18.91 -2.33 6.77
C ARG A 266 -18.16 -3.30 7.68
N LEU A 267 -16.84 -3.15 7.78
CA LEU A 267 -16.03 -3.95 8.70
C LEU A 267 -16.45 -3.72 10.15
N ARG A 268 -16.62 -2.45 10.57
CA ARG A 268 -17.07 -2.10 11.93
C ARG A 268 -18.40 -2.74 12.28
N LYS A 269 -19.38 -2.67 11.37
CA LYS A 269 -20.69 -3.33 11.55
C LYS A 269 -20.54 -4.84 11.67
N ARG A 270 -19.72 -5.47 10.82
CA ARG A 270 -19.44 -6.92 10.87
C ARG A 270 -18.86 -7.33 12.22
N VAL A 271 -17.86 -6.60 12.74
CA VAL A 271 -17.25 -6.88 14.04
C VAL A 271 -18.27 -6.75 15.18
N GLN A 272 -19.13 -5.72 15.15
CA GLN A 272 -20.19 -5.53 16.15
C GLN A 272 -21.24 -6.65 16.16
N THR A 273 -21.54 -7.25 15.00
CA THR A 273 -22.52 -8.34 14.90
C THR A 273 -21.95 -9.72 15.22
N THR A 274 -20.65 -9.92 15.02
CA THR A 274 -20.02 -11.25 15.04
C THR A 274 -19.23 -11.54 16.32
N MET A 275 -18.75 -10.52 17.04
CA MET A 275 -17.95 -10.72 18.27
C MET A 275 -18.81 -10.69 19.54
N PRO A 276 -18.78 -11.73 20.40
CA PRO A 276 -19.32 -11.67 21.76
C PRO A 276 -18.56 -10.64 22.60
N TYR A 277 -19.25 -9.98 23.53
CA TYR A 277 -18.73 -8.88 24.37
C TYR A 277 -17.40 -9.18 25.11
N HIS A 278 -17.04 -10.45 25.34
CA HIS A 278 -15.90 -10.84 26.17
C HIS A 278 -14.53 -10.74 25.49
N LEU A 279 -14.42 -10.86 24.15
CA LEU A 279 -13.15 -10.70 23.41
C LEU A 279 -12.72 -9.22 23.26
N ARG A 280 -13.55 -8.29 23.74
CA ARG A 280 -13.31 -6.84 23.65
C ARG A 280 -12.34 -6.32 24.71
N GLN A 281 -12.05 -7.11 25.76
CA GLN A 281 -11.26 -6.70 26.93
C GLN A 281 -9.87 -7.36 26.99
N ASP A 282 -9.66 -8.55 26.40
CA ASP A 282 -8.41 -9.32 26.56
C ASP A 282 -7.26 -8.90 25.62
N THR A 283 -7.30 -7.68 25.08
CA THR A 283 -6.16 -7.09 24.34
C THR A 283 -5.70 -5.79 24.97
N THR A 284 -5.61 -5.77 26.30
CA THR A 284 -4.74 -4.82 26.99
C THR A 284 -3.30 -5.09 26.62
N SER A 285 -2.64 -4.04 26.13
CA SER A 285 -1.21 -3.95 25.79
C SER A 285 -0.31 -4.64 26.82
N PRO A 286 0.76 -5.36 26.42
CA PRO A 286 1.75 -5.88 27.35
C PRO A 286 2.60 -4.72 27.87
N GLY A 287 2.24 -4.15 29.01
CA GLY A 287 3.01 -3.04 29.57
C GLY A 287 2.37 -2.38 30.79
N SER A 288 2.16 -3.12 31.87
CA SER A 288 2.16 -2.57 33.23
C SER A 288 2.30 -3.67 34.28
N THR A 289 3.48 -4.28 34.40
CA THR A 289 3.90 -4.83 35.69
C THR A 289 4.41 -3.66 36.52
N ASN A 290 3.51 -3.04 37.28
CA ASN A 290 3.91 -2.33 38.49
C ASN A 290 3.80 -3.32 39.64
N ASP A 291 4.94 -3.53 40.28
CA ASP A 291 5.06 -4.07 41.62
C ASP A 291 4.09 -3.34 42.56
N GLU A 292 3.17 -4.07 43.18
CA GLU A 292 2.75 -3.75 44.55
C GLU A 292 2.75 -5.04 45.36
N THR A 293 3.71 -5.05 46.27
CA THR A 293 3.84 -5.92 47.42
C THR A 293 2.64 -5.67 48.32
N GLU A 294 1.86 -6.70 48.66
CA GLU A 294 1.11 -6.66 49.90
C GLU A 294 0.98 -8.06 50.50
N SER A 295 1.65 -8.17 51.64
CA SER A 295 1.57 -9.20 52.65
C SER A 295 0.13 -9.49 53.08
N PHE A 296 -0.24 -10.76 53.24
CA PHE A 296 -1.16 -11.14 54.30
C PHE A 296 -0.75 -12.47 54.96
N VAL A 297 -0.73 -12.39 56.29
CA VAL A 297 -0.38 -13.38 57.30
C VAL A 297 -1.58 -14.28 57.61
N GLU A 298 -1.25 -15.52 57.97
CA GLU A 298 -1.99 -16.58 58.72
C GLU A 298 -3.44 -16.33 59.17
N VAL A 299 -4.31 -17.33 58.92
CA VAL A 299 -4.77 -18.32 59.92
C VAL A 299 -4.90 -19.69 59.25
#